data_AF-F9QD61-F1
#
_entry.id   AF-F9QD61-F1
#
_cell.length_a   1.000
_cell.length_b   1.000
_cell.length_c   1.000
_cell.angle_alpha   90.00
_cell.angle_beta   90.00
_cell.angle_gamma   90.00
#
_symmetry.space_group_name_H-M   'P 1'
#
loop_
_entity.id
_entity.type
_entity.pdbx_description
1 polymer ?
#
loop_
_entity_poly.entity_id
_entity_poly.type
_entity_poly.pdbx_seq_one_letter_code
_entity_poly.pdbx_strand_id
1 'polypeptide(L)'
;MKKWIKNSLWLVSIVVVCGMIAGGTVVSKYYGDRFIYDFELAAEKNFNRNEHVEFVDDETNDAINALNSSDINIFFVHDGVQPFYNNLRLAMLSKTETHYFYSSNSPLVKNINFEKLENFIKNERSIYYRNKENELIKINNDSSTELKAYEAEIRNVSSVRKLGIFYIDELIKNVKDIMTTNKDKKINLWINSDNLRFYLPLIELAQVNNLIIRGLEDSNIIGKYISDNLHIKLSDWLKYELEDVGKSDEQIKKYVQNSFYVNRSENYLLPKIYKNIYYYFSYQNDVDKLKLMGYENIKLLSKENKEIKDYIFEYRTKNNSRMFSYWPEIIGLDWEKIRDSINVDKNHNNKKSMIILGTSLESEWNFVMHVVDKYKDEYNIYYKGHPGHNKLSDEIEEFFKFSEDEEQKIIFYKDYSNGENKKIVVNRNDIIRTLESQIPSEEFTTNHANLKDETRSLWFDAWVLCDPTSGAVSGIVNHKNQFYDIKEMWINQNDQDLAVSKGDDIFENYINSYINNFANNFIQVSLKNDNYDELTKDNLTISIKEEYKNLVSIDIKDIIYDKEKQGGVVLGVLKYNANNISVDYDVMIKIK
;
A
#
# COMPACT_ATOMS: atom_id res chain seq x y z
N MET A 1 -17.04 -51.64 -29.47
CA MET A 1 -17.08 -50.16 -29.56
C MET A 1 -18.36 -49.54 -28.98
N LYS A 2 -19.58 -49.88 -29.45
CA LYS A 2 -20.83 -49.25 -28.97
C LYS A 2 -21.13 -49.37 -27.46
N LYS A 3 -20.66 -50.45 -26.80
CA LYS A 3 -20.87 -50.68 -25.34
C LYS A 3 -19.96 -49.82 -24.46
N TRP A 4 -18.77 -49.49 -24.95
CA TRP A 4 -17.77 -48.70 -24.22
C TRP A 4 -18.14 -47.21 -24.23
N ILE A 5 -18.56 -46.71 -25.40
CA ILE A 5 -19.06 -45.33 -25.57
C ILE A 5 -20.28 -45.07 -24.67
N LYS A 6 -21.18 -46.05 -24.50
CA LYS A 6 -22.35 -45.94 -23.62
C LYS A 6 -21.97 -45.81 -22.13
N ASN A 7 -20.94 -46.52 -21.68
CA ASN A 7 -20.47 -46.47 -20.31
C ASN A 7 -19.68 -45.17 -20.02
N SER A 8 -18.90 -44.68 -20.99
CA SER A 8 -18.19 -43.41 -20.88
C SER A 8 -19.15 -42.21 -20.83
N LEU A 9 -20.21 -42.22 -21.65
CA LEU A 9 -21.27 -41.20 -21.60
C LEU A 9 -22.01 -41.20 -20.25
N TRP A 10 -22.26 -42.38 -19.68
CA TRP A 10 -22.86 -42.50 -18.35
C TRP A 10 -21.97 -41.94 -17.24
N LEU A 11 -20.66 -42.23 -17.27
CA LEU A 11 -19.70 -41.67 -16.31
C LEU A 11 -19.56 -40.16 -16.43
N VAL A 12 -19.49 -39.63 -17.65
CA VAL A 12 -19.46 -38.17 -17.89
C VAL A 12 -20.76 -37.53 -17.40
N SER A 13 -21.91 -38.18 -17.61
CA SER A 13 -23.20 -37.67 -17.16
C SER A 13 -23.31 -37.66 -15.64
N ILE A 14 -22.79 -38.69 -14.94
CA ILE A 14 -22.72 -38.72 -13.48
C ILE A 14 -21.78 -37.64 -12.96
N VAL A 15 -20.60 -37.45 -13.55
CA VAL A 15 -19.65 -36.40 -13.12
C VAL A 15 -20.23 -35.00 -13.33
N VAL A 16 -20.93 -34.78 -14.45
CA VAL A 16 -21.61 -33.50 -14.75
C VAL A 16 -22.80 -33.29 -13.81
N VAL A 17 -23.61 -34.31 -13.53
CA VAL A 17 -24.75 -34.21 -12.60
C VAL A 17 -24.27 -34.05 -11.16
N CYS A 18 -23.23 -34.76 -10.72
CA CYS A 18 -22.62 -34.56 -9.41
C CYS A 18 -21.94 -33.20 -9.31
N GLY A 19 -21.33 -32.69 -10.38
CA GLY A 19 -20.78 -31.33 -10.46
C GLY A 19 -21.87 -30.25 -10.45
N MET A 20 -23.01 -30.49 -11.07
CA MET A 20 -24.19 -29.60 -11.03
C MET A 20 -24.94 -29.69 -9.70
N ILE A 21 -24.96 -30.85 -9.05
CA ILE A 21 -25.55 -31.01 -7.71
C ILE A 21 -24.62 -30.42 -6.66
N ALA A 22 -23.30 -30.60 -6.75
CA ALA A 22 -22.33 -29.97 -5.86
C ALA A 22 -22.23 -28.46 -6.11
N GLY A 23 -22.16 -28.02 -7.36
CA GLY A 23 -22.23 -26.62 -7.74
C GLY A 23 -23.58 -25.99 -7.40
N GLY A 24 -24.68 -26.72 -7.60
CA GLY A 24 -26.03 -26.31 -7.27
C GLY A 24 -26.34 -26.33 -5.77
N THR A 25 -25.69 -27.18 -4.97
CA THR A 25 -25.78 -27.15 -3.50
C THR A 25 -24.83 -26.15 -2.88
N VAL A 26 -23.66 -25.89 -3.47
CA VAL A 26 -22.81 -24.76 -3.08
C VAL A 26 -23.51 -23.46 -3.43
N VAL A 27 -24.06 -23.32 -4.63
CA VAL A 27 -24.84 -22.16 -5.04
C VAL A 27 -26.18 -22.09 -4.31
N SER A 28 -26.85 -23.18 -3.96
CA SER A 28 -28.10 -23.08 -3.18
C SER A 28 -27.85 -22.78 -1.70
N LYS A 29 -26.79 -23.34 -1.12
CA LYS A 29 -26.35 -23.08 0.26
C LYS A 29 -25.70 -21.70 0.43
N TYR A 30 -25.07 -21.15 -0.61
CA TYR A 30 -24.52 -19.77 -0.61
C TYR A 30 -25.46 -18.71 -1.20
N TYR A 31 -26.36 -19.06 -2.13
CA TYR A 31 -27.16 -18.09 -2.91
C TYR A 31 -28.64 -18.46 -3.16
N GLY A 32 -29.10 -19.68 -2.83
CA GLY A 32 -30.41 -20.21 -3.28
C GLY A 32 -31.54 -20.16 -2.26
N ASP A 33 -31.24 -20.13 -0.96
CA ASP A 33 -32.23 -19.79 0.07
C ASP A 33 -31.89 -18.40 0.62
N ARG A 34 -32.24 -17.37 -0.15
CA ARG A 34 -32.00 -15.95 0.15
C ARG A 34 -32.92 -15.45 1.26
N PHE A 35 -32.72 -15.95 2.46
CA PHE A 35 -33.24 -15.34 3.67
C PHE A 35 -32.54 -14.00 3.89
N ILE A 36 -33.31 -12.99 4.29
CA ILE A 36 -32.77 -11.77 4.91
C ILE A 36 -31.82 -12.24 6.03
N TYR A 37 -30.53 -11.89 5.92
CA TYR A 37 -29.55 -12.31 6.90
C TYR A 37 -29.68 -11.43 8.14
N ASP A 38 -30.53 -11.84 9.07
CA ASP A 38 -30.70 -11.16 10.35
C ASP A 38 -29.48 -11.44 11.23
N PHE A 39 -28.49 -10.55 11.15
CA PHE A 39 -27.26 -10.62 11.93
C PHE A 39 -27.54 -10.65 13.44
N GLU A 40 -28.58 -9.94 13.92
CA GLU A 40 -28.92 -9.90 15.35
C GLU A 40 -29.44 -11.26 15.82
N LEU A 41 -30.38 -11.85 15.08
CA LEU A 41 -30.92 -13.19 15.35
C LEU A 41 -29.84 -14.28 15.20
N ALA A 42 -28.97 -14.17 14.21
CA ALA A 42 -27.85 -15.10 14.01
C ALA A 42 -26.87 -15.02 15.19
N ALA A 43 -26.54 -13.82 15.67
CA ALA A 43 -25.69 -13.64 16.83
C ALA A 43 -26.34 -14.19 18.11
N GLU A 44 -27.63 -13.92 18.36
CA GLU A 44 -28.35 -14.43 19.54
C GLU A 44 -28.44 -15.96 19.58
N LYS A 45 -28.63 -16.60 18.42
CA LYS A 45 -28.67 -18.06 18.33
C LYS A 45 -27.31 -18.71 18.57
N ASN A 46 -26.22 -18.01 18.22
CA ASN A 46 -24.88 -18.57 18.23
C ASN A 46 -24.03 -18.13 19.44
N PHE A 47 -24.37 -17.02 20.11
CA PHE A 47 -23.55 -16.41 21.16
C PHE A 47 -24.40 -15.79 22.29
N ASN A 48 -23.98 -16.01 23.54
CA ASN A 48 -24.47 -15.23 24.67
C ASN A 48 -23.59 -13.99 24.87
N ARG A 49 -24.04 -12.83 24.37
CA ARG A 49 -23.25 -11.58 24.32
C ARG A 49 -22.74 -11.15 25.70
N ASN A 50 -23.57 -11.32 26.74
CA ASN A 50 -23.29 -10.88 28.10
C ASN A 50 -22.24 -11.73 28.84
N GLU A 51 -21.85 -12.88 28.28
CA GLU A 51 -20.78 -13.72 28.85
C GLU A 51 -19.37 -13.20 28.52
N HIS A 52 -19.27 -12.21 27.61
CA HIS A 52 -18.01 -11.72 27.08
C HIS A 52 -17.73 -10.31 27.61
N VAL A 53 -16.46 -10.02 27.90
CA VAL A 53 -16.03 -8.68 28.36
C VAL A 53 -16.42 -7.61 27.36
N GLU A 54 -16.89 -6.47 27.85
CA GLU A 54 -17.19 -5.33 26.99
C GLU A 54 -15.89 -4.69 26.49
N PHE A 55 -15.70 -4.70 25.17
CA PHE A 55 -14.61 -4.01 24.50
C PHE A 55 -15.11 -2.67 23.95
N VAL A 56 -15.03 -1.63 24.78
CA VAL A 56 -15.29 -0.25 24.38
C VAL A 56 -13.99 0.42 23.91
N ASP A 57 -14.04 1.12 22.77
CA ASP A 57 -12.87 1.71 22.07
C ASP A 57 -12.94 3.24 22.02
N ASP A 58 -13.18 3.85 23.19
CA ASP A 58 -13.47 5.28 23.34
C ASP A 58 -12.25 6.20 23.16
N GLU A 59 -11.02 5.69 23.32
CA GLU A 59 -9.82 6.52 23.42
C GLU A 59 -8.81 6.34 22.26
N THR A 60 -9.07 5.44 21.31
CA THR A 60 -8.09 5.16 20.25
C THR A 60 -8.32 6.07 19.05
N ASN A 61 -7.35 6.94 18.77
CA ASN A 61 -7.43 7.89 17.65
C ASN A 61 -6.79 7.36 16.36
N ASP A 62 -5.93 6.33 16.46
CA ASP A 62 -5.20 5.77 15.33
C ASP A 62 -5.00 4.24 15.44
N ALA A 63 -4.56 3.62 14.34
CA ALA A 63 -4.41 2.16 14.28
C ALA A 63 -3.35 1.63 15.25
N ILE A 64 -2.34 2.43 15.62
CA ILE A 64 -1.27 2.02 16.55
C ILE A 64 -1.79 2.02 18.00
N ASN A 65 -2.60 3.00 18.38
CA ASN A 65 -3.26 3.02 19.68
C ASN A 65 -4.32 1.91 19.78
N ALA A 66 -5.06 1.69 18.71
CA ALA A 66 -6.02 0.59 18.59
C ALA A 66 -5.39 -0.79 18.70
N LEU A 67 -4.20 -0.99 18.11
CA LEU A 67 -3.41 -2.21 18.26
C LEU A 67 -3.05 -2.48 19.73
N ASN A 68 -2.75 -1.42 20.46
CA ASN A 68 -2.36 -1.45 21.86
C ASN A 68 -3.54 -1.50 22.84
N SER A 69 -4.81 -1.41 22.39
CA SER A 69 -5.98 -1.45 23.27
C SER A 69 -6.55 -2.85 23.48
N SER A 70 -6.12 -3.84 22.69
CA SER A 70 -6.57 -5.23 22.79
C SER A 70 -5.55 -6.13 23.50
N ASP A 71 -6.05 -7.24 24.02
CA ASP A 71 -5.23 -8.32 24.59
C ASP A 71 -4.84 -9.34 23.53
N ILE A 72 -5.67 -9.50 22.50
CA ILE A 72 -5.43 -10.34 21.32
C ILE A 72 -5.59 -9.51 20.05
N ASN A 73 -4.68 -9.70 19.09
CA ASN A 73 -4.79 -9.17 17.75
C ASN A 73 -4.80 -10.31 16.72
N ILE A 74 -5.87 -10.39 15.94
CA ILE A 74 -6.01 -11.30 14.80
C ILE A 74 -5.85 -10.50 13.52
N PHE A 75 -5.06 -11.00 12.59
CA PHE A 75 -4.70 -10.33 11.34
C PHE A 75 -5.07 -11.22 10.15
N PHE A 76 -5.84 -10.67 9.20
CA PHE A 76 -6.17 -11.33 7.95
C PHE A 76 -6.42 -10.32 6.82
N VAL A 77 -5.58 -10.34 5.79
CA VAL A 77 -5.82 -9.59 4.53
C VAL A 77 -5.56 -10.51 3.36
N HIS A 78 -6.57 -10.69 2.50
CA HIS A 78 -6.46 -11.50 1.29
C HIS A 78 -5.99 -10.67 0.09
N ASP A 79 -6.58 -9.49 -0.10
CA ASP A 79 -6.35 -8.62 -1.25
C ASP A 79 -6.06 -7.17 -0.81
N GLY A 80 -5.51 -6.41 -1.75
CA GLY A 80 -5.08 -5.03 -1.54
C GLY A 80 -3.64 -4.98 -1.03
N VAL A 81 -2.74 -4.39 -1.83
CA VAL A 81 -1.30 -4.39 -1.56
C VAL A 81 -0.97 -3.55 -0.32
N GLN A 82 -1.51 -2.33 -0.27
CA GLN A 82 -1.33 -1.43 0.85
C GLN A 82 -1.90 -2.01 2.17
N PRO A 83 -3.16 -2.46 2.24
CA PRO A 83 -3.68 -3.06 3.47
C PRO A 83 -2.93 -4.34 3.83
N PHE A 84 -2.46 -5.15 2.88
CA PHE A 84 -1.67 -6.34 3.17
C PHE A 84 -0.36 -6.02 3.88
N TYR A 85 0.45 -5.11 3.35
CA TYR A 85 1.71 -4.73 3.99
C TYR A 85 1.50 -3.97 5.29
N ASN A 86 0.47 -3.11 5.38
CA ASN A 86 0.14 -2.45 6.64
C ASN A 86 -0.31 -3.45 7.71
N ASN A 87 -1.06 -4.49 7.33
CA ASN A 87 -1.46 -5.56 8.22
C ASN A 87 -0.25 -6.38 8.73
N LEU A 88 0.70 -6.71 7.86
CA LEU A 88 1.98 -7.32 8.25
C LEU A 88 2.78 -6.43 9.23
N ARG A 89 2.90 -5.12 8.94
CA ARG A 89 3.59 -4.17 9.82
C ARG A 89 2.91 -4.07 11.18
N LEU A 90 1.58 -4.00 11.23
CA LEU A 90 0.82 -3.97 12.48
C LEU A 90 1.00 -5.28 13.28
N ALA A 91 1.03 -6.43 12.60
CA ALA A 91 1.33 -7.70 13.26
C ALA A 91 2.72 -7.72 13.90
N MET A 92 3.72 -7.14 13.21
CA MET A 92 5.07 -6.97 13.76
C MET A 92 5.13 -5.98 14.94
N LEU A 93 4.34 -4.90 14.88
CA LEU A 93 4.25 -3.87 15.91
C LEU A 93 3.44 -4.30 17.13
N SER A 94 2.64 -5.36 17.02
CA SER A 94 1.79 -5.85 18.10
C SER A 94 2.61 -6.19 19.34
N LYS A 95 2.09 -5.79 20.50
CA LYS A 95 2.73 -5.96 21.81
C LYS A 95 2.15 -7.12 22.63
N THR A 96 1.00 -7.65 22.23
CA THR A 96 0.18 -8.63 22.96
C THR A 96 0.00 -9.91 22.13
N GLU A 97 -0.90 -10.82 22.49
CA GLU A 97 -1.14 -12.06 21.75
C GLU A 97 -1.47 -11.78 20.27
N THR A 98 -0.80 -12.46 19.34
CA THR A 98 -0.90 -12.17 17.90
C THR A 98 -1.18 -13.44 17.10
N HIS A 99 -2.24 -13.42 16.29
CA HIS A 99 -2.52 -14.45 15.29
C HIS A 99 -2.53 -13.83 13.90
N TYR A 100 -1.66 -14.32 13.01
CA TYR A 100 -1.64 -13.92 11.61
C TYR A 100 -2.15 -15.05 10.72
N PHE A 101 -3.25 -14.82 10.02
CA PHE A 101 -3.85 -15.76 9.09
C PHE A 101 -3.63 -15.30 7.65
N TYR A 102 -3.26 -16.25 6.78
CA TYR A 102 -3.04 -15.97 5.36
C TYR A 102 -3.57 -17.09 4.48
N SER A 103 -4.00 -16.75 3.27
CA SER A 103 -4.43 -17.73 2.26
C SER A 103 -3.35 -17.87 1.19
N SER A 104 -3.03 -19.09 0.76
CA SER A 104 -2.13 -19.30 -0.38
C SER A 104 -2.71 -18.89 -1.73
N ASN A 105 -3.98 -18.52 -1.77
CA ASN A 105 -4.65 -18.15 -3.02
C ASN A 105 -4.40 -16.69 -3.41
N SER A 106 -3.72 -15.89 -2.57
CA SER A 106 -3.38 -14.51 -2.88
C SER A 106 -2.00 -14.41 -3.55
N PRO A 107 -1.84 -13.69 -4.67
CA PRO A 107 -0.53 -13.41 -5.25
C PRO A 107 0.42 -12.69 -4.29
N LEU A 108 -0.11 -11.88 -3.36
CA LEU A 108 0.65 -11.08 -2.40
C LEU A 108 1.45 -11.95 -1.41
N VAL A 109 1.04 -13.20 -1.20
CA VAL A 109 1.71 -14.10 -0.26
C VAL A 109 2.89 -14.86 -0.87
N LYS A 110 3.08 -14.80 -2.19
CA LYS A 110 4.04 -15.63 -2.93
C LYS A 110 5.48 -15.49 -2.43
N ASN A 111 5.88 -14.27 -2.09
CA ASN A 111 7.26 -13.96 -1.70
C ASN A 111 7.44 -13.88 -0.17
N ILE A 112 6.37 -13.91 0.61
CA ILE A 112 6.45 -13.74 2.06
C ILE A 112 7.04 -14.98 2.72
N ASN A 113 8.08 -14.77 3.53
CA ASN A 113 8.65 -15.79 4.38
C ASN A 113 7.89 -15.87 5.71
N PHE A 114 6.82 -16.67 5.72
CA PHE A 114 5.97 -16.86 6.90
C PHE A 114 6.68 -17.54 8.06
N GLU A 115 7.72 -18.34 7.82
CA GLU A 115 8.55 -18.91 8.88
C GLU A 115 9.34 -17.81 9.61
N LYS A 116 9.90 -16.85 8.87
CA LYS A 116 10.56 -15.68 9.45
C LYS A 116 9.58 -14.79 10.19
N LEU A 117 8.37 -14.59 9.66
CA LEU A 117 7.31 -13.86 10.38
C LEU A 117 6.93 -14.57 11.68
N GLU A 118 6.75 -15.89 11.64
CA GLU A 118 6.40 -16.68 12.82
C GLU A 118 7.50 -16.61 13.88
N ASN A 119 8.76 -16.81 13.48
CA ASN A 119 9.90 -16.65 14.36
C ASN A 119 9.96 -15.23 14.94
N PHE A 120 9.72 -14.20 14.14
CA PHE A 120 9.70 -12.83 14.63
C PHE A 120 8.62 -12.62 15.72
N ILE A 121 7.39 -13.05 15.45
CA ILE A 121 6.25 -12.92 16.36
C ILE A 121 6.46 -13.73 17.64
N LYS A 122 7.00 -14.95 17.54
CA LYS A 122 7.18 -15.84 18.69
C LYS A 122 8.44 -15.53 19.48
N ASN A 123 9.51 -15.09 18.83
CA ASN A 123 10.84 -15.05 19.45
C ASN A 123 11.50 -13.68 19.47
N GLU A 124 11.26 -12.78 18.51
CA GLU A 124 12.06 -11.56 18.38
C GLU A 124 11.37 -10.32 18.96
N ARG A 125 10.06 -10.16 18.75
CA ARG A 125 9.34 -8.96 19.19
C ARG A 125 9.33 -8.79 20.71
N SER A 126 9.20 -7.54 21.15
CA SER A 126 9.00 -7.20 22.56
C SER A 126 7.56 -7.48 22.97
N ILE A 127 7.35 -8.17 24.11
CA ILE A 127 6.02 -8.41 24.68
C ILE A 127 5.77 -7.44 25.84
N TYR A 128 4.52 -6.98 25.95
CA TYR A 128 4.10 -6.07 27.01
C TYR A 128 2.95 -6.70 27.80
N TYR A 129 2.95 -6.44 29.09
CA TYR A 129 1.89 -6.82 30.01
C TYR A 129 1.05 -5.59 30.35
N ARG A 130 -0.27 -5.75 30.39
CA ARG A 130 -1.21 -4.70 30.82
C ARG A 130 -1.42 -4.78 32.32
N ASN A 131 -1.01 -3.74 33.04
CA ASN A 131 -1.17 -3.70 34.50
C ASN A 131 -2.63 -3.40 34.91
N LYS A 132 -2.88 -3.37 36.23
CA LYS A 132 -4.21 -3.06 36.79
C LYS A 132 -4.69 -1.63 36.50
N GLU A 133 -3.78 -0.73 36.14
CA GLU A 133 -4.05 0.65 35.75
C GLU A 133 -4.24 0.79 34.23
N ASN A 134 -4.34 -0.34 33.51
CA ASN A 134 -4.50 -0.41 32.06
C ASN A 134 -3.28 0.09 31.24
N GLU A 135 -2.12 0.21 31.86
CA GLU A 135 -0.87 0.63 31.23
C GLU A 135 -0.08 -0.57 30.68
N LEU A 136 0.52 -0.41 29.49
CA LEU A 136 1.39 -1.41 28.88
C LEU A 136 2.83 -1.29 29.37
N ILE A 137 3.28 -2.30 30.10
CA ILE A 137 4.64 -2.39 30.65
C ILE A 137 5.44 -3.41 29.84
N LYS A 138 6.62 -3.00 29.35
CA LYS A 138 7.52 -3.90 28.61
C LYS A 138 8.08 -4.97 29.55
N ILE A 139 7.97 -6.24 29.14
CA ILE A 139 8.61 -7.35 29.84
C ILE A 139 10.08 -7.42 29.41
N ASN A 140 10.97 -7.58 30.38
CA ASN A 140 12.41 -7.59 30.20
C ASN A 140 13.09 -8.63 31.13
N ASN A 141 14.42 -8.70 31.06
CA ASN A 141 15.19 -9.67 31.85
C ASN A 141 15.05 -9.48 33.37
N ASP A 142 14.75 -8.27 33.83
CA ASP A 142 14.61 -7.94 35.26
C ASP A 142 13.15 -8.09 35.74
N SER A 143 12.23 -8.48 34.86
CA SER A 143 10.82 -8.69 35.20
C SER A 143 10.64 -9.89 36.12
N SER A 144 9.55 -9.87 36.89
CA SER A 144 9.20 -10.94 37.83
C SER A 144 8.99 -12.28 37.11
N THR A 145 9.08 -13.38 37.87
CA THR A 145 8.83 -14.73 37.35
C THR A 145 7.43 -14.86 36.73
N GLU A 146 6.43 -14.19 37.31
CA GLU A 146 5.06 -14.15 36.81
C GLU A 146 4.97 -13.49 35.42
N LEU A 147 5.63 -12.33 35.24
CA LEU A 147 5.65 -11.64 33.94
C LEU A 147 6.41 -12.44 32.89
N LYS A 148 7.47 -13.15 33.27
CA LYS A 148 8.19 -14.05 32.35
C LYS A 148 7.35 -15.27 31.96
N ALA A 149 6.56 -15.81 32.89
CA ALA A 149 5.61 -16.88 32.60
C ALA A 149 4.52 -16.40 31.63
N TYR A 150 3.98 -15.20 31.85
CA TYR A 150 3.06 -14.55 30.93
C TYR A 150 3.68 -14.35 29.54
N GLU A 151 4.91 -13.83 29.46
CA GLU A 151 5.61 -13.70 28.17
C GLU A 151 5.72 -15.04 27.44
N ALA A 152 6.10 -16.11 28.15
CA ALA A 152 6.22 -17.44 27.59
C ALA A 152 4.87 -17.97 27.07
N GLU A 153 3.78 -17.74 27.80
CA GLU A 153 2.42 -18.08 27.38
C GLU A 153 2.04 -17.36 26.08
N ILE A 154 2.16 -16.03 26.05
CA ILE A 154 1.84 -15.21 24.88
C ILE A 154 2.62 -15.66 23.65
N ARG A 155 3.91 -15.97 23.80
CA ARG A 155 4.76 -16.48 22.72
C ARG A 155 4.31 -17.86 22.24
N ASN A 156 3.88 -18.74 23.15
CA ASN A 156 3.42 -20.09 22.82
C ASN A 156 2.09 -20.08 22.05
N VAL A 157 1.14 -19.22 22.45
CA VAL A 157 -0.20 -19.18 21.84
C VAL A 157 -0.23 -18.36 20.54
N SER A 158 0.62 -17.34 20.41
CA SER A 158 0.73 -16.55 19.17
C SER A 158 1.06 -17.44 17.97
N SER A 159 0.52 -17.13 16.79
CA SER A 159 0.66 -18.03 15.64
C SER A 159 0.64 -17.33 14.29
N VAL A 160 1.36 -17.88 13.32
CA VAL A 160 1.19 -17.58 11.90
C VAL A 160 0.63 -18.84 11.23
N ARG A 161 -0.57 -18.79 10.65
CA ARG A 161 -1.22 -19.98 10.09
C ARG A 161 -1.69 -19.76 8.67
N LYS A 162 -1.36 -20.72 7.82
CA LYS A 162 -1.90 -20.85 6.47
C LYS A 162 -3.31 -21.41 6.55
N LEU A 163 -4.24 -20.73 5.89
CA LEU A 163 -5.60 -21.19 5.66
C LEU A 163 -5.66 -21.96 4.33
N GLY A 164 -6.54 -22.97 4.27
CA GLY A 164 -6.74 -23.82 3.12
C GLY A 164 -7.52 -23.17 1.98
N ILE A 165 -8.03 -24.00 1.07
CA ILE A 165 -8.82 -23.56 -0.09
C ILE A 165 -10.13 -22.89 0.37
N PHE A 166 -10.70 -23.34 1.50
CA PHE A 166 -11.90 -22.78 2.13
C PHE A 166 -11.54 -21.74 3.19
N TYR A 167 -10.61 -20.84 2.85
CA TYR A 167 -10.00 -19.92 3.80
C TYR A 167 -11.01 -19.04 4.55
N ILE A 168 -12.16 -18.68 3.95
CA ILE A 168 -13.18 -17.86 4.61
C ILE A 168 -13.82 -18.63 5.77
N ASP A 169 -14.28 -19.87 5.53
CA ASP A 169 -14.89 -20.70 6.57
C ASP A 169 -13.90 -21.03 7.69
N GLU A 170 -12.65 -21.32 7.31
CA GLU A 170 -11.56 -21.55 8.27
C GLU A 170 -11.26 -20.30 9.09
N LEU A 171 -11.19 -19.12 8.47
CA LEU A 171 -10.99 -17.84 9.17
C LEU A 171 -12.11 -17.60 10.19
N ILE A 172 -13.38 -17.69 9.76
CA ILE A 172 -14.54 -17.48 10.63
C ILE A 172 -14.49 -18.45 11.81
N LYS A 173 -14.19 -19.73 11.57
CA LYS A 173 -14.05 -20.73 12.62
C LYS A 173 -12.93 -20.36 13.61
N ASN A 174 -11.74 -20.03 13.12
CA ASN A 174 -10.61 -19.66 13.99
C ASN A 174 -10.92 -18.41 14.83
N VAL A 175 -11.57 -17.39 14.24
CA VAL A 175 -11.98 -16.19 14.99
C VAL A 175 -12.98 -16.56 16.08
N LYS A 176 -14.01 -17.35 15.76
CA LYS A 176 -15.00 -17.83 16.76
C LYS A 176 -14.35 -18.63 17.89
N ASP A 177 -13.45 -19.57 17.56
CA ASP A 177 -12.75 -20.39 18.55
C ASP A 177 -11.89 -19.54 19.50
N ILE A 178 -11.16 -18.54 18.97
CA ILE A 178 -10.36 -17.62 19.79
C ILE A 178 -11.26 -16.77 20.69
N MET A 179 -12.35 -16.20 20.16
CA MET A 179 -13.28 -15.37 20.91
C MET A 179 -13.94 -16.11 22.06
N THR A 180 -14.41 -17.34 21.81
CA THR A 180 -15.16 -18.16 22.77
C THR A 180 -14.28 -18.76 23.85
N THR A 181 -13.01 -19.04 23.53
CA THR A 181 -12.03 -19.54 24.50
C THR A 181 -11.48 -18.42 25.38
N ASN A 182 -11.51 -17.16 24.91
CA ASN A 182 -10.97 -15.99 25.60
C ASN A 182 -12.06 -14.94 25.88
N LYS A 183 -13.12 -15.36 26.59
CA LYS A 183 -14.30 -14.51 26.82
C LYS A 183 -13.99 -13.23 27.62
N ASP A 184 -12.95 -13.28 28.45
CA ASP A 184 -12.50 -12.20 29.33
C ASP A 184 -11.45 -11.27 28.69
N LYS A 185 -10.98 -11.58 27.48
CA LYS A 185 -9.98 -10.78 26.76
C LYS A 185 -10.61 -9.91 25.67
N LYS A 186 -10.05 -8.72 25.46
CA LYS A 186 -10.39 -7.82 24.35
C LYS A 186 -9.68 -8.24 23.06
N ILE A 187 -10.41 -8.40 21.97
CA ILE A 187 -9.91 -8.98 20.72
C ILE A 187 -10.12 -8.01 19.56
N ASN A 188 -9.04 -7.73 18.82
CA ASN A 188 -9.11 -7.05 17.54
C ASN A 188 -9.05 -8.05 16.38
N LEU A 189 -9.87 -7.85 15.35
CA LEU A 189 -9.72 -8.47 14.04
C LEU A 189 -9.40 -7.41 12.98
N TRP A 190 -8.19 -7.46 12.44
CA TRP A 190 -7.69 -6.55 11.41
C TRP A 190 -7.91 -7.13 10.02
N ILE A 191 -8.63 -6.39 9.16
CA ILE A 191 -9.03 -6.81 7.82
C ILE A 191 -8.89 -5.67 6.80
N ASN A 192 -8.96 -5.98 5.50
CA ASN A 192 -9.17 -4.95 4.48
C ASN A 192 -10.61 -4.42 4.61
N SER A 193 -10.75 -3.11 4.81
CA SER A 193 -12.04 -2.43 4.99
C SER A 193 -12.98 -2.68 3.82
N ASP A 194 -12.48 -2.63 2.58
CA ASP A 194 -13.30 -2.79 1.37
C ASP A 194 -13.80 -4.22 1.21
N ASN A 195 -13.02 -5.20 1.67
CA ASN A 195 -13.34 -6.62 1.54
C ASN A 195 -14.26 -7.16 2.65
N LEU A 196 -14.48 -6.42 3.75
CA LEU A 196 -15.36 -6.89 4.84
C LEU A 196 -16.76 -7.31 4.32
N ARG A 197 -17.25 -6.59 3.30
CA ARG A 197 -18.51 -6.90 2.61
C ARG A 197 -18.63 -8.33 2.06
N PHE A 198 -17.51 -9.00 1.79
CA PHE A 198 -17.48 -10.37 1.28
C PHE A 198 -17.47 -11.42 2.40
N TYR A 199 -17.31 -11.00 3.65
CA TYR A 199 -17.19 -11.87 4.81
C TYR A 199 -18.36 -11.63 5.78
N LEU A 200 -19.59 -11.76 5.28
CA LEU A 200 -20.81 -11.50 6.07
C LEU A 200 -20.80 -12.16 7.46
N PRO A 201 -20.35 -13.43 7.63
CA PRO A 201 -20.33 -14.03 8.96
C PRO A 201 -19.34 -13.41 9.94
N LEU A 202 -18.34 -12.65 9.48
CA LEU A 202 -17.51 -11.84 10.37
C LEU A 202 -18.26 -10.60 10.86
N ILE A 203 -19.10 -9.99 10.03
CA ILE A 203 -19.92 -8.83 10.43
C ILE A 203 -20.85 -9.21 11.59
N GLU A 204 -21.41 -10.41 11.61
CA GLU A 204 -22.20 -10.93 12.74
C GLU A 204 -21.42 -10.91 14.05
N LEU A 205 -20.14 -11.26 14.00
CA LEU A 205 -19.28 -11.36 15.18
C LEU A 205 -19.01 -9.99 15.79
N ALA A 206 -19.16 -8.90 15.04
CA ALA A 206 -19.07 -7.54 15.57
C ALA A 206 -20.17 -7.21 16.60
N GLN A 207 -21.17 -8.08 16.78
CA GLN A 207 -22.17 -7.94 17.84
C GLN A 207 -21.75 -8.56 19.17
N VAL A 208 -20.65 -9.31 19.20
CA VAL A 208 -20.12 -9.93 20.42
C VAL A 208 -19.23 -8.93 21.14
N ASN A 209 -19.44 -8.78 22.45
CA ASN A 209 -18.87 -7.72 23.26
C ASN A 209 -17.33 -7.67 23.24
N ASN A 210 -16.66 -8.82 23.14
CA ASN A 210 -15.19 -8.88 23.24
C ASN A 210 -14.45 -8.76 21.90
N LEU A 211 -15.16 -8.62 20.76
CA LEU A 211 -14.55 -8.46 19.44
C LEU A 211 -14.79 -7.08 18.86
N ILE A 212 -13.72 -6.46 18.38
CA ILE A 212 -13.74 -5.30 17.49
C ILE A 212 -13.15 -5.66 16.14
N ILE A 213 -13.85 -5.31 15.06
CA ILE A 213 -13.36 -5.44 13.68
C ILE A 213 -12.78 -4.10 13.23
N ARG A 214 -11.55 -4.14 12.72
CA ARG A 214 -10.78 -2.98 12.29
C ARG A 214 -10.41 -3.13 10.82
N GLY A 215 -11.05 -2.34 9.97
CA GLY A 215 -10.76 -2.32 8.53
C GLY A 215 -9.69 -1.29 8.19
N LEU A 216 -8.62 -1.74 7.53
CA LEU A 216 -7.60 -0.88 6.91
C LEU A 216 -8.08 -0.45 5.53
N GLU A 217 -7.88 0.81 5.16
CA GLU A 217 -8.18 1.29 3.81
C GLU A 217 -7.52 0.42 2.72
N ASP A 218 -8.26 0.18 1.64
CA ASP A 218 -7.77 -0.60 0.49
C ASP A 218 -6.68 0.14 -0.30
N SER A 219 -6.84 1.46 -0.39
CA SER A 219 -5.87 2.39 -0.97
C SER A 219 -6.04 3.77 -0.34
N ASN A 220 -5.00 4.57 -0.37
CA ASN A 220 -5.02 5.96 0.13
C ASN A 220 -6.06 6.88 -0.56
N ILE A 221 -6.57 6.51 -1.73
CA ILE A 221 -7.61 7.29 -2.44
C ILE A 221 -9.04 6.93 -2.03
N ILE A 222 -9.25 5.85 -1.26
CA ILE A 222 -10.58 5.30 -1.04
C ILE A 222 -11.45 6.23 -0.17
N GLY A 223 -10.86 6.93 0.80
CA GLY A 223 -11.55 7.93 1.62
C GLY A 223 -12.17 9.03 0.77
N LYS A 224 -11.35 9.68 -0.07
CA LYS A 224 -11.80 10.63 -1.08
C LYS A 224 -12.87 10.04 -1.99
N TYR A 225 -12.65 8.85 -2.55
CA TYR A 225 -13.62 8.20 -3.45
C TYR A 225 -14.99 7.97 -2.80
N ILE A 226 -15.03 7.53 -1.54
CA ILE A 226 -16.27 7.37 -0.78
C ILE A 226 -16.98 8.72 -0.66
N SER A 227 -16.25 9.76 -0.23
CA SER A 227 -16.80 11.09 0.00
C SER A 227 -17.33 11.75 -1.29
N ASP A 228 -16.64 11.58 -2.41
CA ASP A 228 -16.96 12.25 -3.68
C ASP A 228 -17.99 11.49 -4.51
N ASN A 229 -17.98 10.15 -4.46
CA ASN A 229 -18.76 9.33 -5.40
C ASN A 229 -19.82 8.47 -4.73
N LEU A 230 -19.46 7.79 -3.63
CA LEU A 230 -20.37 6.83 -3.00
C LEU A 230 -21.42 7.53 -2.15
N HIS A 231 -21.03 8.57 -1.41
CA HIS A 231 -21.95 9.33 -0.55
C HIS A 231 -23.08 9.99 -1.36
N ILE A 232 -22.75 10.63 -2.49
CA ILE A 232 -23.74 11.27 -3.37
C ILE A 232 -24.75 10.22 -3.89
N LYS A 233 -24.25 9.13 -4.47
CA LYS A 233 -25.10 8.05 -4.99
C LYS A 233 -25.98 7.43 -3.90
N LEU A 234 -25.43 7.21 -2.71
CA LEU A 234 -26.20 6.73 -1.57
C LEU A 234 -27.28 7.74 -1.17
N SER A 235 -26.96 9.03 -1.10
CA SER A 235 -27.92 10.08 -0.74
C SER A 235 -29.06 10.20 -1.75
N ASP A 236 -28.76 10.08 -3.05
CA ASP A 236 -29.76 10.14 -4.11
C ASP A 236 -30.57 8.85 -4.15
N TRP A 237 -29.94 7.69 -4.00
CA TRP A 237 -30.61 6.40 -3.95
C TRP A 237 -31.52 6.27 -2.72
N LEU A 238 -31.04 6.69 -1.54
CA LEU A 238 -31.85 6.75 -0.31
C LEU A 238 -33.01 7.74 -0.47
N LYS A 239 -32.81 8.88 -1.14
CA LYS A 239 -33.93 9.78 -1.48
C LYS A 239 -34.97 9.07 -2.34
N TYR A 240 -34.55 8.35 -3.39
CA TYR A 240 -35.45 7.64 -4.32
C TYR A 240 -36.19 6.45 -3.69
N GLU A 241 -35.56 5.70 -2.79
CA GLU A 241 -36.18 4.52 -2.15
C GLU A 241 -36.98 4.86 -0.90
N LEU A 242 -36.78 6.06 -0.34
CA LEU A 242 -37.41 6.50 0.91
C LEU A 242 -38.17 7.83 0.74
N GLU A 243 -38.65 8.14 -0.48
CA GLU A 243 -39.22 9.45 -0.90
C GLU A 243 -40.29 10.05 0.02
N ASP A 244 -40.86 9.31 0.96
CA ASP A 244 -41.95 9.78 1.83
C ASP A 244 -41.58 10.02 3.30
N VAL A 245 -40.32 9.89 3.71
CA VAL A 245 -39.98 10.01 5.13
C VAL A 245 -38.61 10.59 5.40
N GLY A 246 -38.57 11.87 5.81
CA GLY A 246 -37.40 12.41 6.50
C GLY A 246 -37.20 11.63 7.80
N LYS A 247 -36.21 10.73 7.86
CA LYS A 247 -36.10 9.82 8.99
C LYS A 247 -34.69 9.35 9.36
N SER A 248 -34.66 8.96 10.63
CA SER A 248 -33.59 8.69 11.60
C SER A 248 -32.67 7.50 11.30
N ASP A 249 -31.53 7.45 12.01
CA ASP A 249 -30.50 6.38 11.97
C ASP A 249 -31.06 4.95 12.01
N GLU A 250 -32.18 4.76 12.71
CA GLU A 250 -32.90 3.49 12.82
C GLU A 250 -33.37 2.91 11.48
N GLN A 251 -33.65 3.75 10.49
CA GLN A 251 -34.06 3.30 9.16
C GLN A 251 -32.88 2.91 8.27
N ILE A 252 -31.76 3.64 8.35
CA ILE A 252 -30.50 3.24 7.70
C ILE A 252 -30.05 1.89 8.25
N LYS A 253 -30.14 1.74 9.58
CA LYS A 253 -29.88 0.48 10.28
C LYS A 253 -30.76 -0.64 9.74
N LYS A 254 -32.08 -0.43 9.71
CA LYS A 254 -33.03 -1.41 9.17
C LYS A 254 -32.76 -1.75 7.70
N TYR A 255 -32.33 -0.80 6.88
CA TYR A 255 -32.03 -1.03 5.48
C TYR A 255 -30.81 -1.95 5.32
N VAL A 256 -29.66 -1.59 5.89
CA VAL A 256 -28.43 -2.39 5.74
C VAL A 256 -28.57 -3.77 6.39
N GLN A 257 -29.34 -3.87 7.49
CA GLN A 257 -29.68 -5.17 8.09
C GLN A 257 -30.59 -6.04 7.21
N ASN A 258 -31.38 -5.42 6.32
CA ASN A 258 -32.27 -6.13 5.39
C ASN A 258 -31.66 -6.35 3.99
N SER A 259 -30.48 -5.79 3.70
CA SER A 259 -29.80 -5.95 2.42
C SER A 259 -29.23 -7.37 2.24
N PHE A 260 -29.45 -7.95 1.06
CA PHE A 260 -29.07 -9.32 0.69
C PHE A 260 -27.54 -9.52 0.51
N TYR A 261 -26.82 -8.42 0.40
CA TYR A 261 -25.38 -8.33 0.25
C TYR A 261 -24.97 -6.95 0.74
N VAL A 262 -23.74 -6.79 1.22
CA VAL A 262 -23.21 -5.48 1.53
C VAL A 262 -22.53 -4.96 0.27
N ASN A 263 -23.10 -3.96 -0.38
CA ASN A 263 -22.44 -3.28 -1.48
C ASN A 263 -21.32 -2.37 -0.95
N ARG A 264 -20.48 -1.85 -1.85
CA ARG A 264 -19.34 -1.02 -1.45
C ARG A 264 -19.76 0.23 -0.65
N SER A 265 -20.87 0.87 -1.01
CA SER A 265 -21.38 2.05 -0.28
C SER A 265 -21.90 1.69 1.11
N GLU A 266 -22.65 0.59 1.22
CA GLU A 266 -23.19 0.08 2.50
C GLU A 266 -22.08 -0.38 3.44
N ASN A 267 -20.99 -0.96 2.89
CA ASN A 267 -19.85 -1.42 3.67
C ASN A 267 -19.31 -0.31 4.58
N TYR A 268 -19.13 0.90 4.04
CA TYR A 268 -18.63 2.03 4.81
C TYR A 268 -19.64 2.61 5.81
N LEU A 269 -20.90 2.17 5.80
CA LEU A 269 -21.92 2.50 6.80
C LEU A 269 -22.02 1.47 7.93
N LEU A 270 -21.41 0.29 7.78
CA LEU A 270 -21.39 -0.74 8.83
C LEU A 270 -20.97 -0.20 10.21
N PRO A 271 -20.00 0.73 10.33
CA PRO A 271 -19.63 1.31 11.63
C PRO A 271 -20.76 2.07 12.34
N LYS A 272 -21.72 2.64 11.58
CA LYS A 272 -22.91 3.30 12.12
C LYS A 272 -23.95 2.30 12.65
N ILE A 273 -23.89 1.06 12.17
CA ILE A 273 -24.82 -0.01 12.51
C ILE A 273 -24.26 -0.86 13.65
N TYR A 274 -22.96 -1.10 13.61
CA TYR A 274 -22.21 -1.93 14.54
C TYR A 274 -21.10 -1.11 15.18
N LYS A 275 -21.27 -0.78 16.47
CA LYS A 275 -20.32 0.04 17.23
C LYS A 275 -18.92 -0.57 17.35
N ASN A 276 -18.79 -1.87 17.11
CA ASN A 276 -17.53 -2.60 17.18
C ASN A 276 -16.84 -2.71 15.81
N ILE A 277 -17.29 -1.98 14.79
CA ILE A 277 -16.60 -1.90 13.49
C ILE A 277 -15.99 -0.50 13.34
N TYR A 278 -14.70 -0.46 13.02
CA TYR A 278 -13.94 0.78 12.81
C TYR A 278 -13.18 0.72 11.49
N TYR A 279 -13.12 1.85 10.78
CA TYR A 279 -12.32 1.97 9.55
C TYR A 279 -11.25 3.05 9.66
N TYR A 280 -10.08 2.74 9.10
CA TYR A 280 -8.87 3.54 9.23
C TYR A 280 -8.40 4.06 7.86
N PHE A 281 -8.21 5.38 7.75
CA PHE A 281 -7.84 6.07 6.51
C PHE A 281 -6.56 6.89 6.67
N SER A 282 -5.74 7.00 5.62
CA SER A 282 -4.44 7.66 5.72
C SER A 282 -4.52 9.18 5.87
N TYR A 283 -5.56 9.83 5.34
CA TYR A 283 -5.64 11.29 5.28
C TYR A 283 -6.67 11.87 6.26
N GLN A 284 -6.24 12.82 7.09
CA GLN A 284 -7.11 13.52 8.03
C GLN A 284 -8.26 14.24 7.32
N ASN A 285 -7.97 14.90 6.20
CA ASN A 285 -9.00 15.59 5.40
C ASN A 285 -10.14 14.65 4.96
N ASP A 286 -9.81 13.40 4.61
CA ASP A 286 -10.82 12.41 4.23
C ASP A 286 -11.63 11.96 5.45
N VAL A 287 -10.96 11.71 6.59
CA VAL A 287 -11.61 11.36 7.87
C VAL A 287 -12.58 12.46 8.30
N ASP A 288 -12.15 13.72 8.29
CA ASP A 288 -12.96 14.87 8.68
C ASP A 288 -14.16 15.05 7.77
N LYS A 289 -13.95 14.95 6.45
CA LYS A 289 -15.03 15.04 5.46
C LYS A 289 -16.06 13.93 5.63
N LEU A 290 -15.62 12.69 5.86
CA LEU A 290 -16.53 11.57 6.13
C LEU A 290 -17.30 11.77 7.44
N LYS A 291 -16.65 12.25 8.51
CA LYS A 291 -17.34 12.58 9.77
C LYS A 291 -18.38 13.68 9.58
N LEU A 292 -18.06 14.74 8.82
CA LEU A 292 -19.03 15.80 8.47
C LEU A 292 -20.22 15.27 7.67
N MET A 293 -20.02 14.21 6.88
CA MET A 293 -21.07 13.50 6.15
C MET A 293 -21.87 12.50 7.01
N GLY A 294 -21.57 12.41 8.32
CA GLY A 294 -22.28 11.55 9.27
C GLY A 294 -21.80 10.10 9.32
N TYR A 295 -20.61 9.80 8.79
CA TYR A 295 -19.96 8.50 9.01
C TYR A 295 -19.41 8.42 10.45
N GLU A 296 -19.64 7.28 11.11
CA GLU A 296 -19.20 7.02 12.48
C GLU A 296 -18.01 6.06 12.51
N ASN A 297 -17.25 6.05 13.61
CA ASN A 297 -16.14 5.11 13.85
C ASN A 297 -15.09 5.07 12.72
N ILE A 298 -14.96 6.18 12.00
CA ILE A 298 -13.89 6.43 11.03
C ILE A 298 -12.73 7.13 11.74
N LYS A 299 -11.53 6.56 11.62
CA LYS A 299 -10.33 6.98 12.35
C LYS A 299 -9.17 7.19 11.37
N LEU A 300 -8.17 7.94 11.81
CA LEU A 300 -6.94 8.13 11.05
C LEU A 300 -6.07 6.87 11.17
N LEU A 301 -5.43 6.43 10.10
CA LEU A 301 -4.60 5.21 10.10
C LEU A 301 -3.40 5.36 11.03
N SER A 302 -2.74 6.52 10.98
CA SER A 302 -1.61 6.89 11.83
C SER A 302 -1.54 8.41 11.96
N LYS A 303 -0.94 8.94 13.03
CA LYS A 303 -0.84 10.40 13.27
C LYS A 303 -0.39 11.16 12.01
N GLU A 304 -0.87 12.40 11.82
CA GLU A 304 -0.73 13.19 10.58
C GLU A 304 0.69 13.28 9.97
N ASN A 305 1.75 13.08 10.75
CA ASN A 305 3.15 13.15 10.30
C ASN A 305 3.89 11.80 10.29
N LYS A 306 3.18 10.67 10.43
CA LYS A 306 3.78 9.33 10.43
C LYS A 306 2.91 8.36 9.66
N GLU A 307 3.55 7.47 8.93
CA GLU A 307 2.96 6.27 8.36
C GLU A 307 3.24 5.05 9.26
N ILE A 308 2.47 3.96 9.11
CA ILE A 308 2.73 2.70 9.83
C ILE A 308 4.17 2.20 9.61
N LYS A 309 4.75 2.43 8.43
CA LYS A 309 6.15 2.05 8.12
C LYS A 309 7.15 2.75 9.04
N ASP A 310 6.89 3.99 9.47
CA ASP A 310 7.82 4.74 10.30
C ASP A 310 7.95 4.12 11.70
N TYR A 311 6.87 3.53 12.22
CA TYR A 311 6.87 2.84 13.50
C TYR A 311 7.81 1.63 13.51
N ILE A 312 7.91 0.86 12.41
CA ILE A 312 8.85 -0.28 12.37
C ILE A 312 10.32 0.17 12.29
N PHE A 313 10.61 1.40 11.84
CA PHE A 313 11.96 1.99 11.90
C PHE A 313 12.33 2.45 13.32
N GLU A 314 11.35 2.98 14.05
CA GLU A 314 11.54 3.52 15.41
C GLU A 314 11.60 2.42 16.47
N TYR A 315 10.74 1.40 16.35
CA TYR A 315 10.54 0.40 17.39
C TYR A 315 11.66 -0.64 17.42
N ARG A 316 11.87 -1.18 18.62
CA ARG A 316 12.95 -2.13 18.91
C ARG A 316 12.42 -3.49 19.34
N THR A 317 13.13 -4.54 18.91
CA THR A 317 12.90 -5.92 19.33
C THR A 317 13.33 -6.15 20.78
N LYS A 318 13.12 -7.36 21.30
CA LYS A 318 13.56 -7.73 22.65
C LYS A 318 15.08 -7.56 22.81
N ASN A 319 15.83 -7.80 21.74
CA ASN A 319 17.29 -7.71 21.67
C ASN A 319 17.79 -6.32 21.25
N ASN A 320 16.93 -5.29 21.27
CA ASN A 320 17.25 -3.90 20.93
C ASN A 320 17.63 -3.64 19.44
N SER A 321 17.46 -4.61 18.56
CA SER A 321 17.54 -4.41 17.10
C SER A 321 16.34 -3.60 16.61
N ARG A 322 16.49 -2.82 15.52
CA ARG A 322 15.34 -2.15 14.86
C ARG A 322 14.40 -3.21 14.30
N MET A 323 13.10 -3.04 14.43
CA MET A 323 12.14 -3.99 13.83
C MET A 323 12.31 -4.05 12.31
N PHE A 324 12.62 -2.92 11.67
CA PHE A 324 12.89 -2.85 10.23
C PHE A 324 13.98 -3.81 9.73
N SER A 325 14.97 -4.20 10.54
CA SER A 325 16.01 -5.13 10.07
C SER A 325 15.47 -6.53 9.73
N TYR A 326 14.29 -6.89 10.25
CA TYR A 326 13.63 -8.16 9.95
C TYR A 326 12.65 -8.03 8.78
N TRP A 327 12.30 -6.80 8.38
CA TRP A 327 11.30 -6.55 7.35
C TRP A 327 11.67 -7.19 6.01
N PRO A 328 12.89 -7.00 5.44
CA PRO A 328 13.31 -7.64 4.19
C PRO A 328 13.26 -9.18 4.25
N GLU A 329 13.71 -9.76 5.36
CA GLU A 329 13.68 -11.22 5.56
C GLU A 329 12.25 -11.78 5.58
N ILE A 330 11.32 -11.05 6.20
CA ILE A 330 9.91 -11.43 6.32
C ILE A 330 9.19 -11.30 4.99
N ILE A 331 9.33 -10.17 4.29
CA ILE A 331 8.64 -9.98 3.01
C ILE A 331 9.29 -10.78 1.88
N GLY A 332 10.48 -11.36 2.13
CA GLY A 332 11.27 -12.11 1.16
C GLY A 332 11.76 -11.26 -0.01
N LEU A 333 11.71 -9.94 0.14
CA LEU A 333 12.18 -8.98 -0.83
C LEU A 333 13.47 -8.38 -0.33
N ASP A 334 14.56 -8.76 -1.00
CA ASP A 334 15.92 -8.41 -0.62
C ASP A 334 16.51 -7.51 -1.69
N TRP A 335 16.57 -6.21 -1.40
CA TRP A 335 17.15 -5.22 -2.30
C TRP A 335 18.64 -5.50 -2.54
N GLU A 336 19.35 -6.13 -1.60
CA GLU A 336 20.77 -6.44 -1.75
C GLU A 336 21.00 -7.49 -2.83
N LYS A 337 20.12 -8.50 -2.91
CA LYS A 337 20.17 -9.49 -4.00
C LYS A 337 19.94 -8.85 -5.37
N ILE A 338 19.01 -7.90 -5.45
CA ILE A 338 18.73 -7.18 -6.69
C ILE A 338 19.89 -6.26 -7.05
N ARG A 339 20.45 -5.52 -6.08
CA ARG A 339 21.70 -4.75 -6.25
C ARG A 339 22.81 -5.63 -6.80
N ASP A 340 23.04 -6.79 -6.19
CA ASP A 340 24.13 -7.69 -6.57
C ASP A 340 23.93 -8.22 -8.00
N SER A 341 22.68 -8.52 -8.41
CA SER A 341 22.37 -8.86 -9.80
C SER A 341 22.65 -7.71 -10.76
N ILE A 342 22.27 -6.48 -10.42
CA ILE A 342 22.54 -5.29 -11.24
C ILE A 342 24.05 -5.07 -11.38
N ASN A 343 24.81 -5.24 -10.30
CA ASN A 343 26.26 -5.13 -10.34
C ASN A 343 26.91 -6.20 -11.21
N VAL A 344 26.40 -7.44 -11.18
CA VAL A 344 26.83 -8.52 -12.08
C VAL A 344 26.54 -8.14 -13.55
N ASP A 345 25.34 -7.67 -13.85
CA ASP A 345 24.96 -7.24 -15.21
C ASP A 345 25.84 -6.08 -15.71
N LYS A 346 26.10 -5.07 -14.87
CA LYS A 346 27.00 -3.95 -15.18
C LYS A 346 28.42 -4.45 -15.50
N ASN A 347 28.94 -5.38 -14.72
CA ASN A 347 30.27 -5.96 -14.94
C ASN A 347 30.33 -6.88 -16.18
N HIS A 348 29.20 -7.43 -16.61
CA HIS A 348 29.14 -8.35 -17.75
C HIS A 348 29.39 -7.63 -19.09
N ASN A 349 28.82 -6.44 -19.28
CA ASN A 349 28.88 -5.73 -20.57
C ASN A 349 29.35 -4.26 -20.49
N ASN A 350 29.66 -3.75 -19.28
CA ASN A 350 30.08 -2.37 -19.02
C ASN A 350 29.10 -1.28 -19.49
N LYS A 351 27.83 -1.63 -19.72
CA LYS A 351 26.78 -0.64 -20.03
C LYS A 351 26.34 0.09 -18.76
N LYS A 352 25.90 1.34 -18.94
CA LYS A 352 25.23 2.10 -17.88
C LYS A 352 23.88 1.46 -17.54
N SER A 353 23.28 1.85 -16.43
CA SER A 353 21.97 1.35 -16.00
C SER A 353 20.86 2.36 -16.21
N MET A 354 19.73 1.93 -16.76
CA MET A 354 18.53 2.73 -16.90
C MET A 354 17.37 2.08 -16.14
N ILE A 355 16.63 2.88 -15.37
CA ILE A 355 15.39 2.43 -14.74
C ILE A 355 14.19 3.00 -15.48
N ILE A 356 13.22 2.12 -15.78
CA ILE A 356 11.89 2.51 -16.22
C ILE A 356 10.96 2.39 -15.01
N LEU A 357 10.36 3.51 -14.58
CA LEU A 357 9.33 3.50 -13.54
C LEU A 357 7.96 3.29 -14.18
N GLY A 358 7.43 2.08 -14.04
CA GLY A 358 6.15 1.63 -14.59
C GLY A 358 4.94 2.03 -13.76
N THR A 359 3.74 1.79 -14.30
CA THR A 359 2.46 2.07 -13.65
C THR A 359 1.63 0.80 -13.46
N SER A 360 0.33 0.97 -13.19
CA SER A 360 -0.65 -0.10 -13.17
C SER A 360 -1.17 -0.51 -14.55
N LEU A 361 -0.83 0.23 -15.60
CA LEU A 361 -1.45 0.06 -16.92
C LEU A 361 -0.79 -1.07 -17.72
N GLU A 362 -1.59 -2.04 -18.15
CA GLU A 362 -1.12 -3.14 -19.01
C GLU A 362 -0.72 -2.67 -20.43
N SER A 363 -1.16 -1.49 -20.85
CA SER A 363 -0.85 -0.90 -22.16
C SER A 363 0.59 -0.37 -22.30
N GLU A 364 1.41 -0.49 -21.27
CA GLU A 364 2.79 0.00 -21.23
C GLU A 364 3.77 -0.82 -22.05
N TRP A 365 3.43 -2.06 -22.42
CA TRP A 365 4.34 -2.96 -23.15
C TRP A 365 5.02 -2.26 -24.34
N ASN A 366 4.23 -1.56 -25.17
CA ASN A 366 4.75 -0.87 -26.35
C ASN A 366 5.69 0.30 -25.99
N PHE A 367 5.41 1.02 -24.91
CA PHE A 367 6.30 2.09 -24.44
C PHE A 367 7.60 1.51 -23.88
N VAL A 368 7.54 0.43 -23.10
CA VAL A 368 8.75 -0.28 -22.66
C VAL A 368 9.56 -0.77 -23.87
N MET A 369 8.91 -1.33 -24.89
CA MET A 369 9.61 -1.77 -26.10
C MET A 369 10.19 -0.62 -26.91
N HIS A 370 9.53 0.55 -26.96
CA HIS A 370 10.08 1.78 -27.53
C HIS A 370 11.39 2.17 -26.85
N VAL A 371 11.40 2.17 -25.52
CA VAL A 371 12.59 2.48 -24.72
C VAL A 371 13.69 1.45 -24.96
N VAL A 372 13.36 0.16 -25.02
CA VAL A 372 14.31 -0.91 -25.33
C VAL A 372 14.91 -0.71 -26.73
N ASP A 373 14.11 -0.45 -27.76
CA ASP A 373 14.59 -0.19 -29.13
C ASP A 373 15.62 0.94 -29.16
N LYS A 374 15.33 2.02 -28.44
CA LYS A 374 16.10 3.25 -28.46
C LYS A 374 17.38 3.18 -27.62
N TYR A 375 17.36 2.47 -26.49
CA TYR A 375 18.41 2.60 -25.47
C TYR A 375 19.17 1.30 -25.13
N LYS A 376 18.74 0.12 -25.60
CA LYS A 376 19.37 -1.16 -25.20
C LYS A 376 20.86 -1.28 -25.55
N ASP A 377 21.32 -0.54 -26.56
CA ASP A 377 22.72 -0.58 -26.98
C ASP A 377 23.63 0.23 -26.04
N GLU A 378 23.09 1.24 -25.33
CA GLU A 378 23.83 2.11 -24.39
C GLU A 378 23.61 1.70 -22.92
N TYR A 379 22.44 1.15 -22.59
CA TYR A 379 22.03 0.86 -21.22
C TYR A 379 21.60 -0.60 -21.01
N ASN A 380 21.90 -1.12 -19.82
CA ASN A 380 21.16 -2.21 -19.20
C ASN A 380 19.84 -1.63 -18.66
N ILE A 381 18.71 -2.20 -19.08
CA ILE A 381 17.38 -1.63 -18.85
C ILE A 381 16.66 -2.44 -17.76
N TYR A 382 16.19 -1.74 -16.74
CA TYR A 382 15.51 -2.31 -15.60
C TYR A 382 14.11 -1.74 -15.47
N TYR A 383 13.09 -2.58 -15.58
CA TYR A 383 11.70 -2.18 -15.44
C TYR A 383 11.21 -2.37 -14.01
N LYS A 384 10.75 -1.31 -13.36
CA LYS A 384 10.15 -1.35 -12.03
C LYS A 384 8.66 -1.05 -12.12
N GLY A 385 7.84 -2.11 -12.13
CA GLY A 385 6.38 -2.00 -12.16
C GLY A 385 5.78 -1.45 -10.86
N HIS A 386 4.50 -1.06 -10.94
CA HIS A 386 3.72 -0.65 -9.77
C HIS A 386 3.58 -1.82 -8.77
N PRO A 387 3.73 -1.61 -7.45
CA PRO A 387 3.57 -2.65 -6.42
C PRO A 387 2.20 -3.34 -6.42
N GLY A 388 1.22 -2.86 -7.18
CA GLY A 388 -0.11 -3.46 -7.26
C GLY A 388 -0.36 -4.32 -8.48
N HIS A 389 0.55 -4.30 -9.47
CA HIS A 389 0.29 -4.82 -10.80
C HIS A 389 1.55 -5.49 -11.36
N ASN A 390 1.67 -6.79 -11.15
CA ASN A 390 2.89 -7.55 -11.49
C ASN A 390 2.86 -8.18 -12.89
N LYS A 391 1.68 -8.25 -13.54
CA LYS A 391 1.49 -8.99 -14.79
C LYS A 391 2.49 -8.58 -15.89
N LEU A 392 2.62 -7.28 -16.15
CA LEU A 392 3.60 -6.79 -17.13
C LEU A 392 5.05 -7.09 -16.73
N SER A 393 5.35 -7.09 -15.42
CA SER A 393 6.69 -7.46 -14.96
C SER A 393 6.98 -8.94 -15.26
N ASP A 394 6.02 -9.82 -14.97
CA ASP A 394 6.12 -11.25 -15.28
C ASP A 394 6.26 -11.48 -16.80
N GLU A 395 5.48 -10.75 -17.62
CA GLU A 395 5.54 -10.82 -19.09
C GLU A 395 6.90 -10.38 -19.65
N ILE A 396 7.46 -9.28 -19.15
CA ILE A 396 8.81 -8.81 -19.55
C ILE A 396 9.85 -9.87 -19.16
N GLU A 397 9.84 -10.33 -17.91
CA GLU A 397 10.83 -11.30 -17.42
C GLU A 397 10.77 -12.63 -18.19
N GLU A 398 9.57 -13.13 -18.46
CA GLU A 398 9.37 -14.34 -19.26
C GLU A 398 9.83 -14.14 -20.71
N PHE A 399 9.48 -13.00 -21.32
CA PHE A 399 9.82 -12.72 -22.71
C PHE A 399 11.33 -12.62 -22.92
N PHE A 400 12.05 -11.92 -22.04
CA PHE A 400 13.50 -11.74 -22.15
C PHE A 400 14.33 -12.90 -21.62
N LYS A 401 13.69 -14.00 -21.19
CA LYS A 401 14.39 -15.23 -20.83
C LYS A 401 14.84 -15.98 -22.10
N PHE A 402 16.14 -15.95 -22.38
CA PHE A 402 16.75 -16.74 -23.46
C PHE A 402 16.91 -18.21 -23.06
N SER A 403 16.56 -19.12 -23.97
CA SER A 403 16.94 -20.53 -23.83
C SER A 403 18.44 -20.75 -24.15
N GLU A 404 19.00 -21.92 -23.82
CA GLU A 404 20.45 -22.16 -23.99
C GLU A 404 20.94 -21.95 -25.43
N ASP A 405 20.12 -22.32 -26.42
CA ASP A 405 20.41 -22.28 -27.85
C ASP A 405 19.92 -20.98 -28.55
N GLU A 406 19.32 -20.04 -27.82
CA GLU A 406 18.72 -18.83 -28.38
C GLU A 406 19.66 -17.62 -28.22
N GLU A 407 20.10 -17.05 -29.34
CA GLU A 407 21.02 -15.89 -29.36
C GLU A 407 20.30 -14.55 -29.54
N GLN A 408 19.11 -14.57 -30.14
CA GLN A 408 18.34 -13.36 -30.45
C GLN A 408 16.83 -13.60 -30.38
N LYS A 409 16.09 -12.56 -30.00
CA LYS A 409 14.63 -12.49 -30.05
C LYS A 409 14.19 -11.35 -30.97
N ILE A 410 13.09 -11.58 -31.67
CA ILE A 410 12.44 -10.57 -32.50
C ILE A 410 11.16 -10.13 -31.81
N ILE A 411 11.00 -8.82 -31.62
CA ILE A 411 9.82 -8.24 -30.97
C ILE A 411 9.16 -7.29 -31.95
N PHE A 412 7.84 -7.39 -32.05
CA PHE A 412 7.01 -6.43 -32.77
C PHE A 412 6.27 -5.57 -31.75
N TYR A 413 6.30 -4.26 -31.96
CA TYR A 413 5.66 -3.31 -31.06
C TYR A 413 5.16 -2.10 -31.85
N LYS A 414 4.22 -1.36 -31.27
CA LYS A 414 3.79 -0.06 -31.81
C LYS A 414 4.66 1.03 -31.21
N ASP A 415 5.39 1.76 -32.04
CA ASP A 415 6.23 2.87 -31.60
C ASP A 415 5.37 4.06 -31.16
N TYR A 416 5.55 4.53 -29.93
CA TYR A 416 4.76 5.62 -29.35
C TYR A 416 5.24 7.02 -29.76
N SER A 417 6.38 7.14 -30.45
CA SER A 417 6.84 8.41 -31.01
C SER A 417 6.13 8.78 -32.31
N ASN A 418 5.74 7.78 -33.13
CA ASN A 418 5.16 8.00 -34.46
C ASN A 418 3.93 7.12 -34.78
N GLY A 419 3.55 6.22 -33.89
CA GLY A 419 2.39 5.33 -34.03
C GLY A 419 2.59 4.14 -34.97
N GLU A 420 3.79 3.95 -35.54
CA GLU A 420 4.07 2.90 -36.52
C GLU A 420 4.39 1.55 -35.87
N ASN A 421 4.08 0.45 -36.55
CA ASN A 421 4.52 -0.87 -36.10
C ASN A 421 5.99 -1.07 -36.45
N LYS A 422 6.82 -1.30 -35.43
CA LYS A 422 8.26 -1.55 -35.56
C LYS A 422 8.63 -2.96 -35.16
N LYS A 423 9.83 -3.36 -35.59
CA LYS A 423 10.48 -4.63 -35.27
C LYS A 423 11.82 -4.33 -34.62
N ILE A 424 12.08 -4.96 -33.48
CA ILE A 424 13.38 -4.89 -32.79
C ILE A 424 14.00 -6.27 -32.69
N VAL A 425 15.33 -6.30 -32.71
CA VAL A 425 16.12 -7.51 -32.47
C VAL A 425 16.87 -7.30 -31.18
N VAL A 426 16.61 -8.17 -30.21
CA VAL A 426 17.25 -8.16 -28.90
C VAL A 426 18.16 -9.36 -28.81
N ASN A 427 19.43 -9.12 -28.51
CA ASN A 427 20.42 -10.19 -28.39
C ASN A 427 20.49 -10.67 -26.94
N ARG A 428 21.03 -11.87 -26.73
CA ARG A 428 21.23 -12.45 -25.40
C ARG A 428 22.04 -11.56 -24.45
N ASN A 429 22.94 -10.74 -24.99
CA ASN A 429 23.78 -9.82 -24.22
C ASN A 429 23.11 -8.47 -23.90
N ASP A 430 21.93 -8.20 -24.47
CA ASP A 430 21.12 -7.05 -24.11
C ASP A 430 20.38 -7.37 -22.81
N ILE A 431 20.74 -6.67 -21.72
CA ILE A 431 20.13 -6.90 -20.41
C ILE A 431 18.84 -6.07 -20.31
N ILE A 432 17.71 -6.75 -20.34
CA ILE A 432 16.39 -6.20 -20.02
C ILE A 432 15.81 -7.09 -18.91
N ARG A 433 15.60 -6.51 -17.73
CA ARG A 433 15.11 -7.25 -16.55
C ARG A 433 14.03 -6.49 -15.82
N THR A 434 13.26 -7.20 -15.01
CA THR A 434 12.34 -6.58 -14.08
C THR A 434 12.93 -6.49 -12.67
N LEU A 435 12.60 -5.39 -11.98
CA LEU A 435 12.87 -5.22 -10.56
C LEU A 435 11.62 -5.62 -9.79
N GLU A 436 11.81 -6.26 -8.64
CA GLU A 436 10.71 -6.70 -7.78
C GLU A 436 9.78 -5.51 -7.46
N SER A 437 8.59 -5.52 -8.04
CA SER A 437 7.64 -4.41 -8.01
C SER A 437 7.17 -4.10 -6.58
N GLN A 438 7.20 -5.11 -5.71
CA GLN A 438 6.79 -4.98 -4.31
C GLN A 438 7.84 -4.28 -3.43
N ILE A 439 9.09 -4.16 -3.88
CA ILE A 439 10.09 -3.34 -3.19
C ILE A 439 9.78 -1.86 -3.48
N PRO A 440 9.73 -0.98 -2.46
CA PRO A 440 9.55 0.45 -2.68
C PRO A 440 10.62 0.99 -3.63
N SER A 441 10.22 1.86 -4.57
CA SER A 441 11.13 2.41 -5.57
C SER A 441 12.31 3.17 -4.94
N GLU A 442 12.13 3.71 -3.73
CA GLU A 442 13.16 4.42 -2.95
C GLU A 442 14.31 3.52 -2.54
N GLU A 443 14.08 2.23 -2.33
CA GLU A 443 15.16 1.26 -2.07
C GLU A 443 16.09 1.11 -3.28
N PHE A 444 15.56 1.25 -4.50
CA PHE A 444 16.36 1.16 -5.72
C PHE A 444 16.98 2.48 -6.14
N THR A 445 16.40 3.59 -5.69
CA THR A 445 16.70 4.90 -6.27
C THR A 445 17.32 5.87 -5.28
N THR A 446 16.97 5.85 -3.99
CA THR A 446 17.31 6.94 -3.06
C THR A 446 18.03 6.45 -1.82
N ASN A 447 17.45 5.47 -1.11
CA ASN A 447 17.89 5.04 0.23
C ASN A 447 19.33 4.51 0.23
N HIS A 448 19.75 3.91 -0.89
CA HIS A 448 21.06 3.26 -1.02
C HIS A 448 21.94 3.90 -2.10
N ALA A 449 21.59 5.07 -2.62
CA ALA A 449 22.35 5.72 -3.69
C ALA A 449 23.72 6.26 -3.23
N ASN A 450 23.85 6.58 -1.95
CA ASN A 450 25.02 7.29 -1.41
C ASN A 450 25.51 6.66 -0.08
N LEU A 451 25.60 5.33 -0.04
CA LEU A 451 26.19 4.64 1.11
C LEU A 451 27.70 4.93 1.19
N LYS A 452 28.24 5.00 2.41
CA LYS A 452 29.70 5.22 2.62
C LYS A 452 30.57 4.18 1.93
N ASP A 453 30.04 2.97 1.80
CA ASP A 453 30.65 1.91 1.01
C ASP A 453 30.02 1.91 -0.38
N GLU A 454 30.74 2.46 -1.37
CA GLU A 454 30.24 2.56 -2.74
C GLU A 454 29.95 1.18 -3.35
N THR A 455 30.63 0.13 -2.90
CA THR A 455 30.41 -1.24 -3.40
C THR A 455 29.04 -1.80 -3.01
N ARG A 456 28.41 -1.19 -1.99
CA ARG A 456 27.06 -1.54 -1.52
C ARG A 456 25.98 -0.58 -2.01
N SER A 457 26.36 0.49 -2.69
CA SER A 457 25.40 1.49 -3.17
C SER A 457 24.63 0.99 -4.41
N LEU A 458 23.41 1.49 -4.60
CA LEU A 458 22.59 1.21 -5.77
C LEU A 458 21.96 2.51 -6.29
N TRP A 459 22.16 2.78 -7.58
CA TRP A 459 21.56 3.90 -8.31
C TRP A 459 21.58 3.62 -9.82
N PHE A 460 20.80 4.40 -10.58
CA PHE A 460 20.64 4.26 -12.04
C PHE A 460 21.09 5.52 -12.77
N ASP A 461 21.80 5.36 -13.87
CA ASP A 461 22.38 6.45 -14.66
C ASP A 461 21.35 7.25 -15.45
N ALA A 462 20.24 6.62 -15.82
CA ALA A 462 19.18 7.23 -16.61
C ALA A 462 17.81 6.73 -16.16
N TRP A 463 16.79 7.57 -16.35
CA TRP A 463 15.43 7.31 -15.90
C TRP A 463 14.45 7.50 -17.05
N VAL A 464 13.42 6.67 -17.08
CA VAL A 464 12.25 6.81 -17.95
C VAL A 464 10.99 6.65 -17.11
N LEU A 465 10.00 7.50 -17.36
CA LEU A 465 8.77 7.56 -16.57
C LEU A 465 7.57 7.11 -17.39
N CYS A 466 6.90 6.02 -16.99
CA CYS A 466 5.62 5.66 -17.56
C CYS A 466 4.48 6.55 -17.00
N ASP A 467 4.61 7.00 -15.75
CA ASP A 467 3.75 8.03 -15.17
C ASP A 467 4.60 9.12 -14.51
N PRO A 468 4.67 10.31 -15.12
CA PRO A 468 5.41 11.42 -14.55
C PRO A 468 4.78 11.94 -13.24
N THR A 469 3.51 11.66 -12.95
CA THR A 469 2.85 12.13 -11.71
C THR A 469 3.17 11.27 -10.48
N SER A 470 3.86 10.14 -10.67
CA SER A 470 4.18 9.20 -9.60
C SER A 470 5.09 9.81 -8.53
N GLY A 471 4.77 9.55 -7.26
CA GLY A 471 5.64 9.93 -6.14
C GLY A 471 7.05 9.34 -6.22
N ALA A 472 7.22 8.19 -6.90
CA ALA A 472 8.52 7.55 -7.07
C ALA A 472 9.53 8.42 -7.85
N VAL A 473 9.05 9.41 -8.62
CA VAL A 473 9.91 10.36 -9.35
C VAL A 473 10.75 11.21 -8.39
N SER A 474 10.32 11.42 -7.13
CA SER A 474 11.11 12.15 -6.13
C SER A 474 12.47 11.51 -5.85
N GLY A 475 12.60 10.21 -6.10
CA GLY A 475 13.84 9.49 -5.87
C GLY A 475 14.99 9.86 -6.82
N ILE A 476 14.74 10.66 -7.86
CA ILE A 476 15.80 11.17 -8.76
C ILE A 476 16.76 12.12 -8.01
N VAL A 477 16.35 12.69 -6.88
CA VAL A 477 17.18 13.63 -6.11
C VAL A 477 17.94 12.87 -5.02
N ASN A 478 19.01 12.17 -5.40
CA ASN A 478 19.67 11.13 -4.57
C ASN A 478 21.21 11.28 -4.44
N HIS A 479 21.77 12.48 -4.65
CA HIS A 479 23.22 12.77 -4.71
C HIS A 479 24.00 12.16 -5.90
N LYS A 480 23.39 11.31 -6.71
CA LYS A 480 24.02 10.70 -7.90
C LYS A 480 23.34 11.13 -9.20
N ASN A 481 22.06 11.49 -9.13
CA ASN A 481 21.24 11.90 -10.26
C ASN A 481 20.77 13.36 -10.17
N GLN A 482 20.34 13.91 -11.31
CA GLN A 482 19.72 15.21 -11.49
C GLN A 482 18.41 15.09 -12.30
N PHE A 483 17.58 16.13 -12.32
CA PHE A 483 16.28 16.11 -13.00
C PHE A 483 16.37 15.71 -14.48
N TYR A 484 17.39 16.17 -15.20
CA TYR A 484 17.59 15.84 -16.62
C TYR A 484 18.26 14.47 -16.89
N ASP A 485 18.47 13.67 -15.86
CA ASP A 485 18.77 12.23 -16.06
C ASP A 485 17.51 11.45 -16.41
N ILE A 486 16.32 12.04 -16.22
CA ILE A 486 15.09 11.62 -16.90
C ILE A 486 15.29 11.86 -18.40
N LYS A 487 15.22 10.80 -19.20
CA LYS A 487 15.42 10.86 -20.66
C LYS A 487 14.11 11.02 -21.41
N GLU A 488 13.07 10.39 -20.90
CA GLU A 488 11.81 10.24 -21.60
C GLU A 488 10.66 9.99 -20.62
N MET A 489 9.45 10.38 -21.01
CA MET A 489 8.23 10.07 -20.27
C MET A 489 7.09 9.73 -21.23
N TRP A 490 6.21 8.84 -20.76
CA TRP A 490 4.94 8.59 -21.40
C TRP A 490 3.90 9.57 -20.89
N ILE A 491 3.16 10.19 -21.80
CA ILE A 491 2.04 11.07 -21.50
C ILE A 491 0.85 10.62 -22.33
N ASN A 492 -0.32 10.57 -21.69
CA ASN A 492 -1.59 10.44 -22.38
C ASN A 492 -2.17 11.84 -22.64
N GLN A 493 -2.28 12.23 -23.91
CA GLN A 493 -2.86 13.51 -24.32
C GLN A 493 -3.94 13.28 -25.37
N ASN A 494 -5.17 13.71 -25.09
CA ASN A 494 -6.33 13.56 -25.99
C ASN A 494 -6.55 12.11 -26.46
N ASP A 495 -6.49 11.14 -25.53
CA ASP A 495 -6.61 9.70 -25.80
C ASP A 495 -5.50 9.13 -26.71
N GLN A 496 -4.38 9.85 -26.87
CA GLN A 496 -3.19 9.37 -27.56
C GLN A 496 -2.03 9.20 -26.60
N ASP A 497 -1.41 8.03 -26.67
CA ASP A 497 -0.19 7.70 -25.93
C ASP A 497 1.03 8.23 -26.68
N LEU A 498 1.78 9.11 -26.04
CA LEU A 498 2.94 9.79 -26.62
C LEU A 498 4.19 9.55 -25.77
N ALA A 499 5.28 9.22 -26.44
CA ALA A 499 6.62 9.27 -25.87
C ALA A 499 7.19 10.69 -26.06
N VAL A 500 7.45 11.41 -24.97
CA VAL A 500 8.07 12.75 -25.03
C VAL A 500 9.46 12.71 -24.41
N SER A 501 10.43 13.28 -25.14
CA SER A 501 11.85 13.25 -24.84
C SER A 501 12.38 14.65 -24.50
N LYS A 502 13.59 14.70 -23.93
CA LYS A 502 14.31 15.96 -23.75
C LYS A 502 14.39 16.76 -25.06
N GLY A 503 14.05 18.05 -24.98
CA GLY A 503 13.94 18.94 -26.13
C GLY A 503 12.53 19.12 -26.68
N ASP A 504 11.57 18.27 -26.30
CA ASP A 504 10.15 18.50 -26.59
C ASP A 504 9.56 19.53 -25.62
N ASP A 505 8.76 20.48 -26.10
CA ASP A 505 8.15 21.53 -25.26
C ASP A 505 7.35 20.95 -24.09
N ILE A 506 6.65 19.83 -24.33
CA ILE A 506 5.86 19.14 -23.29
C ILE A 506 6.78 18.59 -22.19
N PHE A 507 7.90 17.97 -22.57
CA PHE A 507 8.89 17.45 -21.63
C PHE A 507 9.52 18.58 -20.80
N GLU A 508 9.96 19.65 -21.46
CA GLU A 508 10.60 20.78 -20.79
C GLU A 508 9.62 21.49 -19.83
N ASN A 509 8.36 21.67 -20.24
CA ASN A 509 7.32 22.22 -19.37
C ASN A 509 7.08 21.34 -18.14
N TYR A 510 7.03 20.02 -18.33
CA TYR A 510 6.88 19.10 -17.22
C TYR A 510 8.07 19.17 -16.24
N ILE A 511 9.31 19.05 -16.74
CA ILE A 511 10.51 19.08 -15.90
C ILE A 511 10.60 20.40 -15.13
N ASN A 512 10.34 21.53 -15.79
CA ASN A 512 10.33 22.84 -15.13
C ASN A 512 9.25 22.94 -14.05
N SER A 513 8.03 22.44 -14.32
CA SER A 513 6.96 22.38 -13.31
C SER A 513 7.36 21.51 -12.12
N TYR A 514 7.96 20.35 -12.39
CA TYR A 514 8.42 19.42 -11.37
C TYR A 514 9.51 20.01 -10.48
N ILE A 515 10.52 20.67 -11.07
CA ILE A 515 11.58 21.36 -10.32
C ILE A 515 11.00 22.47 -9.43
N ASN A 516 10.03 23.23 -9.95
CA ASN A 516 9.35 24.28 -9.17
C ASN A 516 8.57 23.70 -7.98
N ASN A 517 7.81 22.63 -8.20
CA ASN A 517 7.06 21.95 -7.14
C ASN A 517 8.02 21.35 -6.09
N PHE A 518 9.10 20.73 -6.53
CA PHE A 518 10.16 20.25 -5.66
C PHE A 518 10.72 21.39 -4.79
N ALA A 519 11.11 22.51 -5.40
CA ALA A 519 11.63 23.66 -4.66
C ALA A 519 10.63 24.17 -3.61
N ASN A 520 9.35 24.32 -3.95
CA ASN A 520 8.30 24.80 -3.03
C ASN A 520 8.02 23.83 -1.86
N ASN A 521 8.25 22.54 -2.04
CA ASN A 521 8.01 21.52 -1.01
C ASN A 521 9.14 21.43 0.02
N PHE A 522 10.36 21.84 -0.34
CA PHE A 522 11.57 21.61 0.45
C PHE A 522 12.32 22.89 0.84
N ILE A 523 12.05 23.99 0.16
CA ILE A 523 12.56 25.32 0.48
C ILE A 523 11.39 26.17 0.94
N GLN A 524 11.43 26.60 2.19
CA GLN A 524 10.50 27.57 2.73
C GLN A 524 11.15 28.94 2.74
N VAL A 525 10.48 29.89 2.10
CA VAL A 525 10.80 31.31 2.21
C VAL A 525 9.72 31.95 3.06
N SER A 526 10.11 32.59 4.16
CA SER A 526 9.19 33.34 5.01
C SER A 526 9.74 34.72 5.32
N LEU A 527 8.86 35.64 5.69
CA LEU A 527 9.29 36.95 6.15
C LEU A 527 9.92 36.87 7.56
N LYS A 528 10.93 37.71 7.81
CA LYS A 528 11.48 37.90 9.17
C LYS A 528 10.50 38.62 10.09
N ASN A 529 9.68 39.51 9.53
CA ASN A 529 8.65 40.29 10.21
C ASN A 529 7.41 40.38 9.30
N ASP A 530 6.20 40.49 9.85
CA ASP A 530 4.93 40.59 9.08
C ASP A 530 4.76 41.90 8.27
N ASN A 531 5.86 42.56 7.91
CA ASN A 531 5.86 43.80 7.14
C ASN A 531 6.03 43.51 5.64
N TYR A 532 4.90 43.49 4.92
CA TYR A 532 4.84 43.24 3.48
C TYR A 532 5.15 44.49 2.63
N ASP A 533 5.28 45.68 3.23
CA ASP A 533 5.47 46.94 2.51
C ASP A 533 6.88 47.11 1.93
N GLU A 534 7.88 46.36 2.43
CA GLU A 534 9.27 46.35 1.96
C GLU A 534 9.83 44.92 1.82
N LEU A 535 9.38 44.20 0.79
CA LEU A 535 9.92 42.91 0.41
C LEU A 535 11.31 43.05 -0.23
N THR A 536 12.36 42.89 0.57
CA THR A 536 13.75 42.83 0.12
C THR A 536 14.37 41.47 0.48
N LYS A 537 15.49 41.10 -0.16
CA LYS A 537 16.22 39.85 0.16
C LYS A 537 16.61 39.76 1.63
N ASP A 538 16.97 40.91 2.23
CA ASP A 538 17.41 40.99 3.62
C ASP A 538 16.27 40.73 4.63
N ASN A 539 15.02 40.91 4.21
CA ASN A 539 13.82 40.72 5.03
C ASN A 539 13.25 39.29 4.94
N LEU A 540 13.89 38.41 4.16
CA LEU A 540 13.48 37.00 4.01
C LEU A 540 14.33 36.06 4.86
N THR A 541 13.70 35.01 5.35
CA THR A 541 14.33 33.83 5.92
C THR A 541 14.12 32.68 4.95
N ILE A 542 15.21 32.01 4.60
CA ILE A 542 15.18 30.81 3.76
C ILE A 542 15.54 29.63 4.67
N SER A 543 14.65 28.65 4.74
CA SER A 543 14.92 27.37 5.38
C SER A 543 14.78 26.25 4.35
N ILE A 544 15.70 25.31 4.40
CA ILE A 544 15.70 24.11 3.55
C ILE A 544 15.52 22.92 4.49
N LYS A 545 14.67 21.95 4.13
CA LYS A 545 14.52 20.72 4.92
C LYS A 545 15.87 20.04 5.12
N GLU A 546 16.08 19.49 6.33
CA GLU A 546 17.38 18.99 6.78
C GLU A 546 18.02 17.99 5.80
N GLU A 547 17.21 17.08 5.27
CA GLU A 547 17.63 16.04 4.33
C GLU A 547 18.19 16.59 3.00
N TYR A 548 17.86 17.84 2.62
CA TYR A 548 18.30 18.47 1.38
C TYR A 548 19.30 19.61 1.57
N LYS A 549 19.66 19.98 2.81
CA LYS A 549 20.57 21.11 3.08
C LYS A 549 21.94 20.97 2.42
N ASN A 550 22.40 19.74 2.21
CA ASN A 550 23.68 19.44 1.57
C ASN A 550 23.57 19.16 0.07
N LEU A 551 22.35 19.18 -0.48
CA LEU A 551 22.05 18.85 -1.88
C LEU A 551 21.69 20.08 -2.69
N VAL A 552 20.93 20.99 -2.09
CA VAL A 552 20.43 22.18 -2.77
C VAL A 552 20.75 23.44 -1.99
N SER A 553 20.96 24.52 -2.75
CA SER A 553 20.95 25.88 -2.24
C SER A 553 20.15 26.76 -3.19
N ILE A 554 19.73 27.93 -2.73
CA ILE A 554 19.01 28.88 -3.57
C ILE A 554 19.70 30.24 -3.54
N ASP A 555 19.96 30.77 -4.74
CA ASP A 555 20.34 32.14 -4.94
C ASP A 555 19.12 32.94 -5.38
N ILE A 556 18.66 33.89 -4.57
CA ILE A 556 17.53 34.75 -4.96
C ILE A 556 17.99 35.68 -6.08
N LYS A 557 17.29 35.65 -7.22
CA LYS A 557 17.45 36.61 -8.31
C LYS A 557 16.59 37.85 -8.05
N ASP A 558 15.29 37.66 -7.90
CA ASP A 558 14.29 38.72 -7.83
C ASP A 558 13.11 38.34 -6.92
N ILE A 559 12.27 39.32 -6.56
CA ILE A 559 11.08 39.14 -5.72
C ILE A 559 9.90 39.83 -6.40
N ILE A 560 8.87 39.06 -6.75
CA ILE A 560 7.62 39.57 -7.30
C ILE A 560 6.57 39.60 -6.18
N TYR A 561 5.98 40.77 -5.95
CA TYR A 561 4.96 40.96 -4.92
C TYR A 561 3.63 41.42 -5.52
N ASP A 562 2.57 40.70 -5.17
CA ASP A 562 1.19 41.07 -5.47
C ASP A 562 0.55 41.72 -4.23
N LYS A 563 0.50 43.06 -4.24
CA LYS A 563 -0.10 43.88 -3.18
C LYS A 563 -1.59 43.57 -2.96
N GLU A 564 -2.32 43.18 -3.99
CA GLU A 564 -3.77 42.93 -3.88
C GLU A 564 -4.07 41.57 -3.24
N LYS A 565 -3.19 40.58 -3.45
CA LYS A 565 -3.34 39.22 -2.90
C LYS A 565 -2.56 38.97 -1.60
N GLN A 566 -1.86 39.99 -1.10
CA GLN A 566 -0.96 39.86 0.06
C GLN A 566 -0.02 38.64 -0.07
N GLY A 567 0.51 38.42 -1.28
CA GLY A 567 1.31 37.24 -1.60
C GLY A 567 2.54 37.62 -2.42
N GLY A 568 3.67 36.97 -2.15
CA GLY A 568 4.91 37.17 -2.90
C GLY A 568 5.48 35.87 -3.43
N VAL A 569 6.26 35.97 -4.48
CA VAL A 569 7.01 34.87 -5.08
C VAL A 569 8.46 35.31 -5.21
N VAL A 570 9.37 34.44 -4.81
CA VAL A 570 10.80 34.58 -5.04
C VAL A 570 11.15 33.92 -6.37
N LEU A 571 11.76 34.69 -7.27
CA LEU A 571 12.47 34.15 -8.42
C LEU A 571 13.90 33.84 -7.98
N GLY A 572 14.31 32.58 -8.09
CA GLY A 572 15.63 32.14 -7.66
C GLY A 572 16.28 31.17 -8.64
N VAL A 573 17.56 30.92 -8.40
CA VAL A 573 18.29 29.81 -8.99
C VAL A 573 18.46 28.75 -7.92
N LEU A 574 17.82 27.61 -8.12
CA LEU A 574 18.09 26.40 -7.37
C LEU A 574 19.41 25.82 -7.87
N LYS A 575 20.45 25.88 -7.03
CA LYS A 575 21.72 25.22 -7.29
C LYS A 575 21.66 23.82 -6.72
N TYR A 576 21.71 22.82 -7.58
CA TYR A 576 21.82 21.43 -7.20
C TYR A 576 23.29 21.01 -7.20
N ASN A 577 23.80 20.59 -6.05
CA ASN A 577 25.19 20.17 -5.85
C ASN A 577 25.23 18.76 -5.28
N ALA A 578 25.58 17.81 -6.14
CA ALA A 578 25.56 16.38 -5.84
C ALA A 578 26.78 15.70 -6.47
N ASN A 579 27.75 15.25 -5.67
CA ASN A 579 28.92 14.45 -6.10
C ASN A 579 29.47 14.81 -7.52
N ASN A 580 30.01 16.02 -7.68
CA ASN A 580 30.56 16.58 -8.93
C ASN A 580 29.55 17.00 -10.01
N ILE A 581 28.24 16.88 -9.75
CA ILE A 581 27.17 17.47 -10.55
C ILE A 581 26.82 18.83 -9.93
N SER A 582 26.97 19.90 -10.71
CA SER A 582 26.54 21.25 -10.34
C SER A 582 25.67 21.80 -11.46
N VAL A 583 24.37 21.94 -11.19
CA VAL A 583 23.39 22.44 -12.17
C VAL A 583 22.46 23.45 -11.53
N ASP A 584 22.15 24.48 -12.29
CA ASP A 584 21.35 25.62 -11.90
C ASP A 584 19.99 25.53 -12.60
N TYR A 585 18.91 25.69 -11.82
CA TYR A 585 17.55 25.70 -12.31
C TYR A 585 16.83 26.98 -11.91
N ASP A 586 16.14 27.62 -12.85
CA ASP A 586 15.29 28.75 -12.52
C ASP A 586 14.01 28.27 -11.82
N VAL A 587 13.73 28.84 -10.65
CA VAL A 587 12.60 28.44 -9.80
C VAL A 587 11.80 29.62 -9.30
N MET A 588 10.51 29.37 -9.07
CA MET A 588 9.55 30.26 -8.46
C MET A 588 9.07 29.68 -7.13
N ILE A 589 9.38 30.35 -6.01
CA ILE A 589 9.04 29.86 -4.66
C ILE A 589 8.08 30.82 -3.99
N LYS A 590 6.95 30.31 -3.51
CA LYS A 590 5.96 31.11 -2.80
C LYS A 590 6.50 31.53 -1.43
N ILE A 591 6.37 32.82 -1.12
CA ILE A 591 6.65 33.36 0.22
C ILE A 591 5.48 32.99 1.13
N LYS A 592 5.79 32.35 2.26
CA LYS A 592 4.82 32.00 3.31
C LYS A 592 4.71 33.10 4.35
#